data_AF-A0A931XUQ0-F1
#
_entry.id   AF-A0A931XUQ0-F1
#
_cell.length_a   1.000
_cell.length_b   1.000
_cell.length_c   1.000
_cell.angle_alpha   90.00
_cell.angle_beta   90.00
_cell.angle_gamma   90.00
#
_symmetry.space_group_name_H-M   'P 1'
#
loop_
_entity.id
_entity.type
_entity.pdbx_description
1 polymer ?
#
loop_
_entity_poly.entity_id
_entity_poly.type
_entity_poly.pdbx_seq_one_letter_code
_entity_poly.pdbx_strand_id
1 'polypeptide(L)'
;MGDRGQGFRREWLQPVVLLTTVAAVAFALLYVLDHYVTGGKAAETPGGAFATYVNFDQDHITDAVSSLGSMIAAVLGIVITVVSIVVQLSAERYTGVTTMFFKDRINVSVMAFYVVACVCGVWLSMSVRAAFVPRATVLAVMGTCTIGLVMMAPYFAYVFRFLEPQNIIGRIRRDAIDHARRGMGETDRARRDQLQAQLLSSMEELTDVTSNSISGKDKIIASRAVDALKDLAVEYVQGKRSAHAGWYAIGAGIRDNPDFVAMAPESLGDLEQRRTWVEWKIMRQYLGIYNEALHSMKDINYLVAIDTRYLGEAAIAANDDDLLTLCLWFMNSYLRATLNAKDVRTAYNILNQYRLLIEAMLRAGNGAQAVTAIGHMKYYGHVSFNMSLSFVTETVAYDVCALVELAHELKITEEETLLRMFLDLDRSAEERGQEQALKGVRKAQVKLATYYLTVGEADKARRIREDMEVEPRERLRAIRDELERVDSKDFWEIIDRGRNFEYMPPEQKARMREFFAFLDAERTPRPAMTAE
;
A
#
# COMPACT_ATOMS: atom_id res chain seq x y z
N MET A 1 20.02 -10.43 6.78
CA MET A 1 21.07 -9.67 7.50
C MET A 1 22.22 -9.17 6.60
N GLY A 2 22.39 -9.67 5.37
CA GLY A 2 23.49 -9.25 4.46
C GLY A 2 23.32 -7.89 3.78
N ASP A 3 22.09 -7.41 3.58
CA ASP A 3 21.83 -6.19 2.78
C ASP A 3 22.13 -4.86 3.52
N ARG A 4 21.98 -4.84 4.85
CA ARG A 4 22.32 -3.64 5.66
C ARG A 4 23.81 -3.35 5.71
N GLY A 5 24.66 -4.38 5.58
CA GLY A 5 26.12 -4.25 5.67
C GLY A 5 26.77 -3.69 4.40
N GLN A 6 26.18 -3.96 3.24
CA GLN A 6 26.69 -3.47 1.95
C GLN A 6 26.35 -2.00 1.72
N GLY A 7 25.12 -1.57 2.06
CA GLY A 7 24.73 -0.15 2.00
C GLY A 7 25.57 0.73 2.92
N PHE A 8 25.75 0.35 4.19
CA PHE A 8 26.57 1.10 5.15
C PHE A 8 28.04 1.24 4.72
N ARG A 9 28.64 0.17 4.16
CA ARG A 9 30.01 0.24 3.65
C ARG A 9 30.16 1.17 2.45
N ARG A 10 29.21 1.09 1.50
CA ARG A 10 29.28 1.83 0.24
C ARG A 10 28.88 3.30 0.37
N GLU A 11 27.95 3.61 1.25
CA GLU A 11 27.37 4.96 1.39
C GLU A 11 27.99 5.76 2.54
N TRP A 12 28.60 5.10 3.53
CA TRP A 12 29.09 5.75 4.74
C TRP A 12 30.61 5.65 4.88
N LEU A 13 31.15 4.43 4.87
CA LEU A 13 32.60 4.21 5.03
C LEU A 13 33.39 4.67 3.80
N GLN A 14 32.92 4.39 2.59
CA GLN A 14 33.66 4.77 1.37
C GLN A 14 33.81 6.28 1.19
N PRO A 15 32.75 7.12 1.33
CA PRO A 15 32.92 8.57 1.19
C PRO A 15 33.79 9.17 2.30
N VAL A 16 33.61 8.74 3.56
CA VAL A 16 34.42 9.23 4.69
C VAL A 16 35.89 8.86 4.48
N VAL A 17 36.18 7.60 4.16
CA VAL A 17 37.56 7.14 3.94
C VAL A 17 38.16 7.82 2.73
N LEU A 18 37.43 7.93 1.62
CA LEU A 18 37.90 8.60 0.40
C LEU A 18 38.22 10.07 0.67
N LEU A 19 37.30 10.83 1.25
CA LEU A 19 37.50 12.26 1.54
C LEU A 19 38.63 12.47 2.55
N THR A 20 38.69 11.66 3.61
CA THR A 20 39.78 11.73 4.59
C THR A 20 41.12 11.39 3.94
N THR A 21 41.17 10.36 3.08
CA THR A 21 42.39 9.94 2.38
C THR A 21 42.83 11.01 1.38
N VAL A 22 41.91 11.57 0.60
CA VAL A 22 42.21 12.65 -0.36
C VAL A 22 42.73 13.88 0.37
N ALA A 23 42.08 14.30 1.47
CA ALA A 23 42.54 15.43 2.28
C ALA A 23 43.92 15.16 2.89
N ALA A 24 44.14 13.97 3.46
CA ALA A 24 45.41 13.58 4.05
C ALA A 24 46.53 13.49 3.00
N VAL A 25 46.27 12.92 1.83
CA VAL A 25 47.24 12.80 0.72
C VAL A 25 47.56 14.17 0.14
N ALA A 26 46.55 15.02 -0.09
CA ALA A 26 46.76 16.38 -0.58
C ALA A 26 47.62 17.19 0.40
N PHE A 27 47.31 17.12 1.70
CA PHE A 27 48.12 17.76 2.73
C PHE A 27 49.54 17.20 2.78
N ALA A 28 49.70 15.87 2.77
CA ALA A 28 51.02 15.24 2.82
C ALA A 28 51.87 15.59 1.60
N LEU A 29 51.31 15.63 0.39
CA LEU A 29 52.01 16.02 -0.83
C LEU A 29 52.50 17.47 -0.77
N LEU A 30 51.62 18.40 -0.35
CA LEU A 30 51.98 19.81 -0.20
C LEU A 30 53.02 20.02 0.90
N TYR A 31 52.87 19.34 2.05
CA TYR A 31 53.81 19.44 3.16
C TYR A 31 55.20 18.88 2.81
N VAL A 32 55.24 17.74 2.10
CA VAL A 32 56.51 17.16 1.62
C VAL A 32 57.15 18.10 0.58
N LEU A 33 56.36 18.68 -0.32
CA LEU A 33 56.84 19.70 -1.25
C LEU A 33 57.44 20.89 -0.49
N ASP A 34 56.77 21.37 0.56
CA ASP A 34 57.27 22.50 1.34
C ASP A 34 58.54 22.18 2.12
N HIS A 35 58.61 20.97 2.69
CA HIS A 35 59.76 20.51 3.45
C HIS A 35 61.01 20.32 2.59
N TYR A 36 60.86 19.77 1.38
CA TYR A 36 62.00 19.43 0.52
C TYR A 36 62.32 20.45 -0.58
N VAL A 37 61.35 21.26 -1.03
CA VAL A 37 61.50 22.14 -2.21
C VAL A 37 61.47 23.62 -1.84
N THR A 38 60.50 24.07 -1.04
CA THR A 38 60.36 25.51 -0.71
C THR A 38 61.19 25.94 0.50
N GLY A 39 61.77 24.98 1.23
CA GLY A 39 62.83 25.24 2.20
C GLY A 39 62.35 25.90 3.49
N GLY A 40 61.21 25.49 4.03
CA GLY A 40 60.88 25.80 5.42
C GLY A 40 62.02 25.32 6.32
N LYS A 41 62.65 26.21 7.09
CA LYS A 41 63.88 25.96 7.88
C LYS A 41 63.75 24.74 8.81
N ALA A 42 63.94 23.54 8.28
CA ALA A 42 64.02 22.28 9.00
C ALA A 42 65.43 22.07 9.59
N ALA A 43 65.99 23.12 10.21
CA ALA A 43 67.42 23.17 10.50
C ALA A 43 67.81 22.60 11.87
N GLU A 44 66.89 22.25 12.78
CA GLU A 44 67.29 21.92 14.16
C GLU A 44 66.66 20.66 14.79
N THR A 45 65.89 19.86 14.03
CA THR A 45 65.30 18.60 14.56
C THR A 45 65.82 17.36 13.81
N PRO A 46 66.53 16.43 14.48
CA PRO A 46 66.99 15.19 13.85
C PRO A 46 65.81 14.22 13.68
N GLY A 47 65.15 14.30 12.53
CA GLY A 47 64.09 13.37 12.14
C GLY A 47 63.43 13.82 10.84
N GLY A 48 63.07 12.88 9.95
CA GLY A 48 62.45 13.18 8.66
C GLY A 48 61.14 13.98 8.77
N ALA A 49 60.55 14.36 7.63
CA ALA A 49 59.38 15.25 7.53
C ALA A 49 58.25 14.96 8.55
N PHE A 50 57.96 13.68 8.84
CA PHE A 50 56.95 13.29 9.85
C PHE A 50 57.33 13.70 11.29
N ALA A 51 58.59 13.52 11.68
CA ALA A 51 59.07 13.91 13.01
C ALA A 51 59.09 15.42 13.19
N THR A 52 59.35 16.16 12.10
CA THR A 52 59.27 17.64 12.09
C THR A 52 57.83 18.11 12.29
N TYR A 53 56.86 17.47 11.64
CA TYR A 53 55.43 17.83 11.77
C TYR A 53 54.86 17.58 13.17
N VAL A 54 55.25 16.48 13.82
CA VAL A 54 54.76 16.11 15.17
C VAL A 54 55.47 16.89 16.28
N ASN A 55 56.62 17.52 15.98
CA ASN A 55 57.35 18.34 16.93
C ASN A 55 56.88 19.79 16.89
N PHE A 56 55.72 20.02 17.49
CA PHE A 56 55.09 21.34 17.51
C PHE A 56 55.89 22.34 18.36
N ASP A 57 56.09 23.56 17.84
CA ASP A 57 56.79 24.67 18.51
C ASP A 57 55.89 25.39 19.53
N GLN A 58 56.37 25.56 20.76
CA GLN A 58 55.58 26.00 21.92
C GLN A 58 54.95 27.39 21.74
N ASP A 59 55.60 28.29 21.00
CA ASP A 59 55.17 29.68 20.86
C ASP A 59 54.07 29.89 19.82
N HIS A 60 53.72 28.86 19.01
CA HIS A 60 52.81 29.01 17.85
C HIS A 60 51.58 28.09 17.87
N ILE A 61 51.43 27.23 18.89
CA ILE A 61 50.34 26.24 18.98
C ILE A 61 49.08 26.80 19.62
N THR A 62 49.20 27.79 20.51
CA THR A 62 48.09 28.27 21.35
C THR A 62 46.91 28.78 20.51
N ASP A 63 47.19 29.54 19.45
CA ASP A 63 46.17 30.07 18.54
C ASP A 63 45.52 28.95 17.71
N ALA A 64 46.32 27.99 17.25
CA ALA A 64 45.83 26.83 16.48
C ALA A 64 44.93 25.92 17.31
N VAL A 65 45.27 25.66 18.58
CA VAL A 65 44.46 24.85 19.50
C VAL A 65 43.11 25.49 19.80
N SER A 66 43.11 26.81 20.06
CA SER A 66 41.87 27.57 20.25
C SER A 66 41.00 27.53 19.00
N SER A 67 41.62 27.70 17.82
CA SER A 67 40.94 27.63 16.53
C SER A 67 40.29 26.26 16.29
N LEU A 68 40.97 25.15 16.58
CA LEU A 68 40.44 23.78 16.43
C LEU A 68 39.18 23.56 17.27
N GLY A 69 39.20 24.00 18.54
CA GLY A 69 38.03 23.93 19.43
C GLY A 69 36.85 24.77 18.91
N SER A 70 37.13 25.97 18.42
CA SER A 70 36.09 26.85 17.84
C SER A 70 35.51 26.28 16.53
N MET A 71 36.34 25.63 15.71
CA MET A 71 35.96 25.07 14.42
C MET A 71 34.99 23.90 14.60
N ILE A 72 35.27 22.98 15.53
CA ILE A 72 34.37 21.85 15.76
C ILE A 72 33.02 22.27 16.35
N ALA A 73 33.02 23.30 17.21
CA ALA A 73 31.80 23.90 17.73
C ALA A 73 30.98 24.59 16.63
N ALA A 74 31.64 25.29 15.70
CA ALA A 74 31.00 25.89 14.54
C ALA A 74 30.37 24.83 13.62
N VAL A 75 31.09 23.73 13.34
CA VAL A 75 30.56 22.61 12.54
C VAL A 75 29.37 21.96 13.24
N LEU A 76 29.44 21.71 14.56
CA LEU A 76 28.30 21.21 15.33
C LEU A 76 27.10 22.16 15.20
N GLY A 77 27.32 23.47 15.28
CA GLY A 77 26.28 24.48 15.07
C GLY A 77 25.61 24.35 13.69
N ILE A 78 26.40 24.28 12.62
CA ILE A 78 25.91 24.07 11.24
C ILE A 78 25.10 22.77 11.15
N VAL A 79 25.63 21.69 11.71
CA VAL A 79 24.98 20.39 11.69
C VAL A 79 23.62 20.43 12.41
N ILE A 80 23.57 21.01 13.61
CA ILE A 80 22.30 21.18 14.35
C ILE A 80 21.32 22.02 13.54
N THR A 81 21.74 23.16 12.99
CA THR A 81 20.85 24.06 12.25
C THR A 81 20.28 23.39 11.00
N VAL A 82 21.13 22.79 10.16
CA VAL A 82 20.68 22.10 8.95
C VAL A 82 19.71 20.97 9.31
N VAL A 83 20.11 20.09 10.23
CA VAL A 83 19.27 18.96 10.64
C VAL A 83 17.95 19.41 11.23
N SER A 84 17.96 20.44 12.11
CA SER A 84 16.73 20.97 12.70
C SER A 84 15.77 21.48 11.63
N ILE A 85 16.26 22.18 10.60
CA ILE A 85 15.43 22.67 9.50
C ILE A 85 14.82 21.48 8.72
N VAL A 86 15.63 20.49 8.31
CA VAL A 86 15.11 19.37 7.51
C VAL A 86 14.13 18.52 8.31
N VAL A 87 14.41 18.28 9.60
CA VAL A 87 13.52 17.53 10.48
C VAL A 87 12.21 18.28 10.70
N GLN A 88 12.23 19.60 10.91
CA GLN A 88 11.03 20.42 11.06
C GLN A 88 10.15 20.38 9.80
N LEU A 89 10.74 20.61 8.62
CA LEU A 89 10.03 20.54 7.34
C LEU A 89 9.40 19.16 7.10
N SER A 90 10.07 18.10 7.54
CA SER A 90 9.55 16.74 7.42
C SER A 90 8.46 16.45 8.46
N ALA A 91 8.62 16.95 9.70
CA ALA A 91 7.67 16.74 10.79
C ALA A 91 6.33 17.48 10.59
N GLU A 92 6.34 18.59 9.86
CA GLU A 92 5.09 19.25 9.41
C GLU A 92 4.28 18.35 8.47
N ARG A 93 4.96 17.52 7.66
CA ARG A 93 4.33 16.67 6.66
C ARG A 93 4.05 15.24 7.16
N TYR A 94 4.89 14.74 8.06
CA TYR A 94 4.89 13.36 8.53
C TYR A 94 4.93 13.32 10.05
N THR A 95 3.85 12.80 10.64
CA THR A 95 3.74 12.58 12.08
C THR A 95 4.89 11.67 12.56
N GLY A 96 5.35 11.86 13.81
CA GLY A 96 6.30 10.93 14.45
C GLY A 96 7.78 11.05 14.05
N VAL A 97 8.11 11.78 12.97
CA VAL A 97 9.49 11.93 12.45
C VAL A 97 10.47 12.45 13.50
N THR A 98 10.09 13.44 14.31
CA THR A 98 10.94 13.98 15.38
C THR A 98 11.36 12.89 16.37
N THR A 99 10.40 12.06 16.80
CA THR A 99 10.66 10.96 17.72
C THR A 99 11.54 9.89 17.07
N MET A 100 11.30 9.57 15.79
CA MET A 100 12.15 8.65 15.04
C MET A 100 13.59 9.15 14.92
N PHE A 101 13.76 10.45 14.68
CA PHE A 101 15.07 11.08 14.56
C PHE A 101 15.90 10.91 15.84
N PHE A 102 15.29 11.17 17.01
CA PHE A 102 15.97 11.04 18.31
C PHE A 102 16.17 9.59 18.78
N LYS A 103 15.35 8.64 18.29
CA LYS A 103 15.55 7.20 18.57
C LYS A 103 16.60 6.55 17.67
N ASP A 104 16.95 7.19 16.56
CA ASP A 104 17.88 6.63 15.59
C ASP A 104 19.33 6.63 16.12
N ARG A 105 19.94 5.45 16.13
CA ARG A 105 21.27 5.25 16.72
C ARG A 105 22.36 6.05 16.00
N ILE A 106 22.23 6.27 14.69
CA ILE A 106 23.24 7.00 13.92
C ILE A 106 23.17 8.49 14.28
N ASN A 107 21.96 9.06 14.31
CA ASN A 107 21.77 10.47 14.70
C ASN A 107 22.30 10.74 16.12
N VAL A 108 21.94 9.88 17.08
CA VAL A 108 22.43 10.00 18.47
C VAL A 108 23.96 9.88 18.54
N SER A 109 24.55 8.93 17.80
CA SER A 109 26.00 8.71 17.82
C SER A 109 26.77 9.88 17.21
N VAL A 110 26.30 10.45 16.09
CA VAL A 110 26.94 11.61 15.45
C VAL A 110 26.83 12.84 16.35
N MET A 111 25.66 13.09 16.95
CA MET A 111 25.48 14.19 17.89
C MET A 111 26.39 14.05 19.11
N ALA A 112 26.45 12.84 19.69
CA ALA A 112 27.33 12.55 20.81
C ALA A 112 28.81 12.73 20.45
N PHE A 113 29.23 12.30 19.25
CA PHE A 113 30.59 12.49 18.74
C PHE A 113 30.98 13.98 18.72
N TYR A 114 30.14 14.84 18.14
CA TYR A 114 30.45 16.27 18.08
C TYR A 114 30.47 16.93 19.46
N VAL A 115 29.54 16.57 20.36
CA VAL A 115 29.52 17.09 21.73
C VAL A 115 30.79 16.70 22.48
N VAL A 116 31.18 15.42 22.44
CA VAL A 116 32.42 14.93 23.06
C VAL A 116 33.64 15.63 22.48
N ALA A 117 33.69 15.78 21.15
CA ALA A 117 34.79 16.43 20.47
C ALA A 117 34.93 17.92 20.84
N CYS A 118 33.81 18.64 21.00
CA CYS A 118 33.81 20.01 21.51
C CYS A 118 34.36 20.08 22.94
N VAL A 119 33.93 19.19 23.83
CA VAL A 119 34.43 19.13 25.22
C VAL A 119 35.92 18.82 25.25
N CYS A 120 36.40 17.88 24.44
CA CYS A 120 37.83 17.59 24.30
C CYS A 120 38.62 18.81 23.78
N GLY A 121 38.07 19.58 22.85
CA GLY A 121 38.69 20.82 22.35
C GLY A 121 38.82 21.90 23.45
N VAL A 122 37.79 22.08 24.27
CA VAL A 122 37.83 23.00 25.42
C VAL A 122 38.84 22.55 26.48
N TRP A 123 38.88 21.25 26.80
CA TRP A 123 39.87 20.73 27.74
C TRP A 123 41.29 20.84 27.22
N LEU A 124 41.49 20.65 25.90
CA LEU A 124 42.79 20.84 25.28
C LEU A 124 43.25 22.30 25.40
N SER A 125 42.38 23.29 25.13
CA SER A 125 42.74 24.70 25.24
C SER A 125 43.13 25.10 26.66
N MET A 126 42.50 24.51 27.69
CA MET A 126 42.87 24.71 29.09
C MET A 126 44.12 23.92 29.54
N SER A 127 44.53 22.90 28.78
CA SER A 127 45.65 22.01 29.15
C SER A 127 47.01 22.48 28.62
N VAL A 128 47.03 23.35 27.61
CA VAL A 128 48.28 23.92 27.08
C VAL A 128 48.89 24.86 28.12
N ARG A 129 50.12 24.58 28.55
CA ARG A 129 50.90 25.40 29.48
C ARG A 129 52.25 25.74 28.88
N ALA A 130 52.87 26.83 29.34
CA ALA A 130 54.18 27.31 28.86
C ALA A 130 55.28 26.22 28.87
N ALA A 131 55.22 25.24 29.77
CA ALA A 131 56.20 24.15 29.87
C ALA A 131 55.68 22.78 29.39
N PHE A 132 54.42 22.65 28.97
CA PHE A 132 53.82 21.36 28.65
C PHE A 132 52.79 21.46 27.52
N VAL A 133 53.09 20.78 26.42
CA VAL A 133 52.17 20.58 25.29
C VAL A 133 51.74 19.11 25.27
N PRO A 134 50.46 18.79 25.52
CA PRO A 134 49.96 17.42 25.46
C PRO A 134 49.84 16.94 24.01
N ARG A 135 50.97 16.54 23.40
CA ARG A 135 51.08 16.18 21.97
C ARG A 135 50.08 15.12 21.53
N ALA A 136 49.89 14.08 22.33
CA ALA A 136 48.91 13.03 22.05
C ALA A 136 47.47 13.57 21.98
N THR A 137 47.12 14.48 22.88
CA THR A 137 45.79 15.12 22.92
C THR A 137 45.61 16.09 21.76
N VAL A 138 46.65 16.86 21.39
CA VAL A 138 46.62 17.73 20.20
C VAL A 138 46.37 16.91 18.95
N LEU A 139 47.14 15.84 18.73
CA LEU A 139 46.95 14.94 17.58
C LEU A 139 45.57 14.27 17.59
N ALA A 140 45.09 13.84 18.76
CA ALA A 140 43.75 13.25 18.88
C ALA A 140 42.64 14.25 18.53
N VAL A 141 42.73 15.49 19.00
CA VAL A 141 41.76 16.55 18.68
C VAL A 141 41.84 16.97 17.21
N MET A 142 43.04 17.06 16.64
CA MET A 142 43.23 17.30 15.19
C MET A 142 42.59 16.20 14.35
N GLY A 143 42.81 14.94 14.71
CA GLY A 143 42.17 13.80 14.06
C GLY A 143 40.65 13.83 14.20
N THR A 144 40.15 14.14 15.39
CA THR A 144 38.72 14.25 15.67
C THR A 144 38.08 15.41 14.88
N CYS A 145 38.75 16.56 14.75
CA CYS A 145 38.31 17.68 13.93
C CYS A 145 38.26 17.33 12.45
N THR A 146 39.28 16.64 11.94
CA THR A 146 39.33 16.18 10.55
C THR A 146 38.18 15.20 10.27
N ILE A 147 37.98 14.23 11.16
CA ILE A 147 36.86 13.28 11.06
C ILE A 147 35.53 14.01 11.13
N GLY A 148 35.34 14.97 12.03
CA GLY A 148 34.12 15.77 12.14
C GLY A 148 33.80 16.52 10.84
N LEU A 149 34.76 17.26 10.30
CA LEU A 149 34.60 17.99 9.04
C LEU A 149 34.21 17.06 7.89
N VAL A 150 34.90 15.93 7.74
CA VAL A 150 34.62 14.96 6.67
C VAL A 150 33.29 14.24 6.89
N MET A 151 32.90 13.97 8.14
CA MET A 151 31.64 13.28 8.49
C MET A 151 30.41 14.13 8.19
N MET A 152 30.53 15.45 8.10
CA MET A 152 29.40 16.36 7.83
C MET A 152 28.63 15.99 6.55
N ALA A 153 29.32 15.88 5.41
CA ALA A 153 28.69 15.57 4.12
C ALA A 153 27.93 14.21 4.09
N PRO A 154 28.53 13.08 4.48
CA PRO A 154 27.83 11.79 4.52
C PRO A 154 26.74 11.76 5.59
N TYR A 155 26.87 12.51 6.68
CA TYR A 155 25.80 12.64 7.66
C TYR A 155 24.60 13.40 7.08
N PHE A 156 24.80 14.50 6.35
CA PHE A 156 23.69 15.19 5.67
C PHE A 156 23.01 14.31 4.63
N ALA A 157 23.78 13.59 3.81
CA ALA A 157 23.22 12.62 2.88
C ALA A 157 22.39 11.53 3.61
N TYR A 158 22.88 11.05 4.75
CA TYR A 158 22.15 10.12 5.60
C TYR A 158 20.84 10.72 6.11
N VAL A 159 20.85 11.93 6.66
CA VAL A 159 19.66 12.60 7.19
C VAL A 159 18.63 12.85 6.09
N PHE A 160 19.05 13.31 4.91
CA PHE A 160 18.14 13.47 3.76
C PHE A 160 17.48 12.15 3.38
N ARG A 161 18.27 11.07 3.25
CA ARG A 161 17.72 9.75 2.94
C ARG A 161 16.82 9.23 4.07
N PHE A 162 17.20 9.44 5.32
CA PHE A 162 16.41 9.06 6.48
C PHE A 162 15.02 9.72 6.46
N LEU A 163 14.96 10.98 6.02
CA LEU A 163 13.74 11.77 5.90
C LEU A 163 12.99 11.56 4.57
N GLU A 164 13.54 10.78 3.62
CA GLU A 164 12.81 10.42 2.41
C GLU A 164 11.51 9.67 2.78
N PRO A 165 10.36 10.07 2.24
CA PRO A 165 9.06 9.55 2.70
C PRO A 165 8.94 8.03 2.56
N GLN A 166 9.53 7.46 1.51
CA GLN A 166 9.54 6.02 1.28
C GLN A 166 10.28 5.26 2.40
N ASN A 167 11.37 5.83 2.92
CA ASN A 167 12.14 5.22 4.00
C ASN A 167 11.42 5.32 5.34
N ILE A 168 10.70 6.43 5.58
CA ILE A 168 9.83 6.62 6.75
C ILE A 168 8.70 5.59 6.73
N ILE A 169 7.92 5.53 5.64
CA ILE A 169 6.82 4.56 5.46
C ILE A 169 7.32 3.12 5.64
N GLY A 170 8.43 2.78 4.98
CA GLY A 170 9.02 1.46 5.10
C GLY A 170 9.51 1.13 6.51
N ARG A 171 9.94 2.13 7.30
CA ARG A 171 10.34 1.95 8.70
C ARG A 171 9.13 1.72 9.58
N ILE A 172 8.10 2.56 9.50
CA ILE A 172 6.85 2.40 10.26
C ILE A 172 6.27 1.01 10.03
N ARG A 173 6.19 0.56 8.76
CA ARG A 173 5.72 -0.78 8.43
C ARG A 173 6.55 -1.90 9.09
N ARG A 174 7.88 -1.80 9.02
CA ARG A 174 8.76 -2.81 9.62
C ARG A 174 8.62 -2.86 11.14
N ASP A 175 8.51 -1.70 11.77
CA ASP A 175 8.31 -1.60 13.22
C ASP A 175 6.94 -2.18 13.60
N ALA A 176 5.88 -1.88 12.85
CA ALA A 176 4.55 -2.48 13.02
C ALA A 176 4.61 -4.03 12.95
N ILE A 177 5.27 -4.59 11.94
CA ILE A 177 5.44 -6.05 11.82
C ILE A 177 6.25 -6.63 12.98
N ASP A 178 7.32 -5.97 13.43
CA ASP A 178 8.10 -6.43 14.58
C ASP A 178 7.25 -6.40 15.88
N HIS A 179 6.45 -5.35 16.09
CA HIS A 179 5.50 -5.26 17.20
C HIS A 179 4.47 -6.40 17.15
N ALA A 180 3.88 -6.66 15.98
CA ALA A 180 2.95 -7.77 15.79
C ALA A 180 3.61 -9.13 16.07
N ARG A 181 4.78 -9.40 15.49
CA ARG A 181 5.51 -10.67 15.67
C ARG A 181 5.90 -10.92 17.13
N ARG A 182 6.42 -9.90 17.81
CA ARG A 182 6.74 -10.00 19.24
C ARG A 182 5.49 -10.22 20.08
N GLY A 183 4.42 -9.50 19.77
CA GLY A 183 3.15 -9.59 20.48
C GLY A 183 2.47 -10.94 20.33
N MET A 184 2.53 -11.53 19.12
CA MET A 184 2.01 -12.87 18.84
C MET A 184 2.71 -13.98 19.65
N GLY A 185 3.99 -13.81 19.98
CA GLY A 185 4.78 -14.77 20.78
C GLY A 185 4.86 -14.47 22.27
N GLU A 186 4.32 -13.33 22.73
CA GLU A 186 4.43 -12.89 24.11
C GLU A 186 3.36 -13.53 25.01
N THR A 187 3.74 -13.92 26.22
CA THR A 187 2.81 -14.52 27.20
C THR A 187 2.31 -13.50 28.20
N ASP A 188 3.16 -12.55 28.60
CA ASP A 188 2.80 -11.51 29.54
C ASP A 188 1.71 -10.59 28.96
N ARG A 189 0.61 -10.47 29.70
CA ARG A 189 -0.54 -9.64 29.32
C ARG A 189 -0.16 -8.16 29.21
N ALA A 190 0.58 -7.63 30.19
CA ALA A 190 0.90 -6.20 30.20
C ALA A 190 1.79 -5.84 29.01
N ARG A 191 2.77 -6.72 28.70
CA ARG A 191 3.66 -6.54 27.55
C ARG A 191 2.94 -6.72 26.21
N ARG A 192 2.01 -7.68 26.11
CA ARG A 192 1.15 -7.85 24.93
C ARG A 192 0.28 -6.62 24.68
N ASP A 193 -0.40 -6.10 25.70
CA ASP A 193 -1.26 -4.91 25.56
C ASP A 193 -0.43 -3.70 25.08
N GLN A 194 0.81 -3.56 25.55
CA GLN A 194 1.73 -2.53 25.07
C GLN A 194 2.11 -2.73 23.59
N LEU A 195 2.40 -3.97 23.16
CA LEU A 195 2.75 -4.28 21.78
C LEU A 195 1.56 -4.11 20.83
N GLN A 196 0.35 -4.44 21.29
CA GLN A 196 -0.90 -4.16 20.59
C GLN A 196 -1.09 -2.65 20.36
N ALA A 197 -0.90 -1.83 21.40
CA ALA A 197 -1.00 -0.37 21.29
C ALA A 197 0.07 0.22 20.36
N GLN A 198 1.30 -0.33 20.37
CA GLN A 198 2.37 0.09 19.45
C GLN A 198 2.03 -0.24 18.00
N LEU A 199 1.51 -1.45 17.74
CA LEU A 199 1.04 -1.85 16.41
C LEU A 199 -0.08 -0.91 15.91
N LEU A 200 -1.04 -0.61 16.78
CA LEU A 200 -2.15 0.29 16.48
C LEU A 200 -1.67 1.70 16.11
N SER A 201 -0.74 2.24 16.90
CA SER A 201 -0.13 3.55 16.64
C SER A 201 0.62 3.59 15.31
N SER A 202 1.33 2.52 14.93
CA SER A 202 2.00 2.46 13.62
C SER A 202 1.01 2.42 12.44
N MET A 203 -0.14 1.77 12.60
CA MET A 203 -1.19 1.82 11.56
C MET A 203 -1.76 3.22 11.41
N GLU A 204 -1.98 3.93 12.52
CA GLU A 204 -2.46 5.31 12.52
C GLU A 204 -1.45 6.27 11.90
N GLU A 205 -0.16 6.08 12.20
CA GLU A 205 0.91 6.88 11.59
C GLU A 205 0.96 6.68 10.05
N LEU A 206 0.76 5.45 9.55
CA LEU A 206 0.65 5.20 8.11
C LEU A 206 -0.59 5.86 7.50
N THR A 207 -1.72 5.87 8.21
CA THR A 207 -2.93 6.58 7.77
C THR A 207 -2.72 8.08 7.72
N ASP A 208 -2.12 8.67 8.77
CA ASP A 208 -1.83 10.11 8.81
C ASP A 208 -0.94 10.53 7.65
N VAL A 209 0.12 9.75 7.37
CA VAL A 209 0.99 9.97 6.21
C VAL A 209 0.19 9.91 4.90
N THR A 210 -0.79 9.00 4.81
CA THR A 210 -1.68 8.89 3.65
C THR A 210 -2.57 10.12 3.50
N SER A 211 -3.30 10.50 4.55
CA SER A 211 -4.21 11.67 4.54
C SER A 211 -3.48 12.98 4.27
N ASN A 212 -2.32 13.20 4.90
CA ASN A 212 -1.47 14.36 4.61
C ASN A 212 -1.00 14.38 3.15
N SER A 213 -0.70 13.20 2.59
CA SER A 213 -0.28 13.09 1.19
C SER A 213 -1.44 13.29 0.21
N ILE A 214 -2.65 12.84 0.53
CA ILE A 214 -3.87 13.11 -0.25
C ILE A 214 -4.16 14.61 -0.25
N SER A 215 -4.15 15.24 0.92
CA SER A 215 -4.32 16.69 1.08
C SER A 215 -3.24 17.48 0.33
N GLY A 216 -2.00 17.01 0.37
CA GLY A 216 -0.87 17.57 -0.39
C GLY A 216 -0.83 17.20 -1.88
N LYS A 217 -1.82 16.45 -2.38
CA LYS A 217 -1.91 15.94 -3.77
C LYS A 217 -0.70 15.11 -4.23
N ASP A 218 0.03 14.48 -3.31
CA ASP A 218 1.14 13.60 -3.62
C ASP A 218 0.66 12.15 -3.77
N LYS A 219 0.25 11.82 -5.00
CA LYS A 219 -0.25 10.48 -5.34
C LYS A 219 0.78 9.38 -5.06
N ILE A 220 2.07 9.64 -5.24
CA ILE A 220 3.11 8.62 -5.10
C ILE A 220 3.23 8.24 -3.63
N ILE A 221 3.35 9.22 -2.74
CA ILE A 221 3.52 8.95 -1.31
C ILE A 221 2.23 8.38 -0.70
N ALA A 222 1.05 8.92 -1.07
CA ALA A 222 -0.22 8.36 -0.64
C ALA A 222 -0.35 6.88 -1.05
N SER A 223 -0.03 6.54 -2.30
CA SER A 223 -0.09 5.15 -2.78
C SER A 223 0.88 4.24 -2.01
N ARG A 224 2.11 4.72 -1.73
CA ARG A 224 3.11 3.94 -0.97
C ARG A 224 2.69 3.68 0.47
N ALA A 225 2.01 4.63 1.11
CA ALA A 225 1.54 4.47 2.48
C ALA A 225 0.35 3.48 2.56
N VAL A 226 -0.58 3.54 1.59
CA VAL A 226 -1.65 2.55 1.44
C VAL A 226 -1.07 1.14 1.18
N ASP A 227 -0.13 1.02 0.24
CA ASP A 227 0.57 -0.24 -0.04
C ASP A 227 1.26 -0.81 1.22
N ALA A 228 1.79 0.05 2.09
CA ALA A 228 2.46 -0.38 3.32
C ALA A 228 1.49 -0.99 4.32
N LEU A 229 0.24 -0.51 4.40
CA LEU A 229 -0.82 -1.14 5.20
C LEU A 229 -1.21 -2.52 4.64
N LYS A 230 -1.26 -2.68 3.32
CA LYS A 230 -1.50 -3.98 2.67
C LYS A 230 -0.37 -4.95 2.98
N ASP A 231 0.88 -4.53 2.74
CA ASP A 231 2.06 -5.36 3.01
C ASP A 231 2.08 -5.80 4.50
N LEU A 232 1.74 -4.90 5.42
CA LEU A 232 1.56 -5.21 6.85
C LEU A 232 0.48 -6.27 7.07
N ALA A 233 -0.70 -6.11 6.47
CA ALA A 233 -1.81 -7.05 6.63
C ALA A 233 -1.48 -8.45 6.08
N VAL A 234 -0.94 -8.52 4.87
CA VAL A 234 -0.60 -9.79 4.21
C VAL A 234 0.52 -10.52 4.97
N GLU A 235 1.55 -9.82 5.43
CA GLU A 235 2.63 -10.43 6.22
C GLU A 235 2.12 -10.85 7.62
N TYR A 236 1.17 -10.12 8.21
CA TYR A 236 0.53 -10.49 9.48
C TYR A 236 -0.28 -11.80 9.36
N VAL A 237 -1.09 -11.95 8.31
CA VAL A 237 -1.93 -13.15 8.08
C VAL A 237 -1.10 -14.44 8.06
N GLN A 238 0.12 -14.39 7.51
CA GLN A 238 1.03 -15.55 7.47
C GLN A 238 1.46 -16.01 8.87
N GLY A 239 1.62 -15.09 9.83
CA GLY A 239 2.03 -15.38 11.21
C GLY A 239 0.86 -15.67 12.16
N LYS A 240 -0.32 -15.14 11.84
CA LYS A 240 -1.54 -15.18 12.67
C LYS A 240 -1.81 -16.57 13.23
N ARG A 241 -1.85 -17.62 12.41
CA ARG A 241 -2.21 -18.99 12.85
C ARG A 241 -1.35 -19.54 14.01
N SER A 242 -0.12 -19.05 14.16
CA SER A 242 0.83 -19.45 15.21
C SER A 242 0.79 -18.58 16.47
N ALA A 243 -0.03 -17.53 16.50
CA ALA A 243 -0.07 -16.58 17.59
C ALA A 243 -0.68 -17.19 18.87
N HIS A 244 -0.18 -16.73 20.01
CA HIS A 244 -0.76 -17.04 21.32
C HIS A 244 -2.20 -16.55 21.39
N ALA A 245 -3.13 -17.36 21.93
CA ALA A 245 -4.56 -17.04 21.95
C ALA A 245 -4.87 -15.68 22.60
N GLY A 246 -4.07 -15.29 23.61
CA GLY A 246 -4.21 -13.98 24.25
C GLY A 246 -3.92 -12.78 23.34
N TRP A 247 -3.20 -12.95 22.23
CA TRP A 247 -2.95 -11.87 21.26
C TRP A 247 -4.24 -11.32 20.63
N TYR A 248 -5.29 -12.14 20.58
CA TYR A 248 -6.58 -11.76 19.99
C TYR A 248 -7.54 -11.10 20.98
N ALA A 249 -7.26 -11.20 22.28
CA ALA A 249 -8.02 -10.47 23.29
C ALA A 249 -7.68 -8.97 23.17
N ILE A 250 -8.72 -8.13 23.08
CA ILE A 250 -8.57 -6.69 22.90
C ILE A 250 -8.16 -6.08 24.25
N GLY A 251 -6.87 -5.75 24.38
CA GLY A 251 -6.27 -5.12 25.56
C GLY A 251 -6.80 -3.71 25.83
N ALA A 252 -6.54 -3.19 27.03
CA ALA A 252 -7.06 -1.88 27.46
C ALA A 252 -6.63 -0.74 26.51
N GLY A 253 -5.37 -0.74 26.06
CA GLY A 253 -4.86 0.29 25.14
C GLY A 253 -5.51 0.29 23.76
N ILE A 254 -6.07 -0.84 23.29
CA ILE A 254 -6.89 -0.86 22.07
C ILE A 254 -8.30 -0.31 22.39
N ARG A 255 -8.87 -0.65 23.54
CA ARG A 255 -10.22 -0.22 23.93
C ARG A 255 -10.36 1.28 24.11
N ASP A 256 -9.27 1.98 24.42
CA ASP A 256 -9.25 3.45 24.51
C ASP A 256 -9.24 4.14 23.14
N ASN A 257 -8.99 3.40 22.07
CA ASN A 257 -8.95 3.95 20.72
C ASN A 257 -10.36 4.26 20.19
N PRO A 258 -10.60 5.46 19.60
CA PRO A 258 -11.93 5.88 19.19
C PRO A 258 -12.67 4.90 18.28
N ASP A 259 -11.96 4.19 17.39
CA ASP A 259 -12.57 3.20 16.50
C ASP A 259 -13.18 2.01 17.24
N PHE A 260 -12.60 1.62 18.37
CA PHE A 260 -13.07 0.50 19.20
C PHE A 260 -14.05 0.96 20.28
N VAL A 261 -13.87 2.18 20.83
CA VAL A 261 -14.83 2.80 21.77
C VAL A 261 -16.22 2.94 21.14
N ALA A 262 -16.27 3.31 19.85
CA ALA A 262 -17.53 3.53 19.14
C ALA A 262 -18.29 2.23 18.80
N MET A 263 -17.69 1.06 19.02
CA MET A 263 -18.33 -0.22 18.70
C MET A 263 -19.33 -0.67 19.76
N ALA A 264 -20.33 -1.43 19.31
CA ALA A 264 -21.16 -2.21 20.22
C ALA A 264 -20.31 -3.29 20.92
N PRO A 265 -20.52 -3.57 22.23
CA PRO A 265 -19.75 -4.58 22.96
C PRO A 265 -19.79 -5.99 22.34
N GLU A 266 -20.92 -6.36 21.73
CA GLU A 266 -21.06 -7.63 20.99
C GLU A 266 -20.11 -7.70 19.79
N SER A 267 -19.99 -6.61 19.02
CA SER A 267 -19.07 -6.55 17.87
C SER A 267 -17.60 -6.64 18.28
N LEU A 268 -17.24 -6.16 19.48
CA LEU A 268 -15.89 -6.35 20.02
C LEU A 268 -15.64 -7.83 20.35
N GLY A 269 -16.63 -8.51 20.95
CA GLY A 269 -16.57 -9.95 21.22
C GLY A 269 -16.43 -10.78 19.94
N ASP A 270 -17.17 -10.41 18.90
CA ASP A 270 -17.07 -11.04 17.58
C ASP A 270 -15.65 -10.93 16.99
N LEU A 271 -14.99 -9.77 17.13
CA LEU A 271 -13.61 -9.58 16.64
C LEU A 271 -12.60 -10.45 17.40
N GLU A 272 -12.78 -10.61 18.72
CA GLU A 272 -11.95 -11.49 19.54
C GLU A 272 -12.16 -12.96 19.13
N GLN A 273 -13.41 -13.38 18.94
CA GLN A 273 -13.77 -14.75 18.57
C GLN A 273 -13.26 -15.12 17.18
N ARG A 274 -13.47 -14.25 16.18
CA ARG A 274 -13.01 -14.43 14.80
C ARG A 274 -11.50 -14.20 14.65
N ARG A 275 -10.83 -13.67 15.69
CA ARG A 275 -9.40 -13.38 15.70
C ARG A 275 -8.98 -12.36 14.62
N THR A 276 -9.86 -11.44 14.26
CA THR A 276 -9.70 -10.52 13.11
C THR A 276 -9.50 -9.05 13.50
N TRP A 277 -9.16 -8.73 14.76
CA TRP A 277 -9.09 -7.35 15.22
C TRP A 277 -8.05 -6.49 14.47
N VAL A 278 -6.91 -7.09 14.08
CA VAL A 278 -5.82 -6.41 13.35
C VAL A 278 -6.27 -6.07 11.94
N GLU A 279 -6.79 -7.07 11.22
CA GLU A 279 -7.26 -6.93 9.86
C GLU A 279 -8.45 -5.98 9.78
N TRP A 280 -9.35 -6.06 10.77
CA TRP A 280 -10.45 -5.11 10.92
C TRP A 280 -9.93 -3.68 11.07
N LYS A 281 -8.94 -3.43 11.93
CA LYS A 281 -8.39 -2.08 12.10
C LYS A 281 -7.72 -1.58 10.83
N ILE A 282 -6.95 -2.41 10.11
CA ILE A 282 -6.34 -2.02 8.83
C ILE A 282 -7.43 -1.66 7.81
N MET A 283 -8.46 -2.48 7.66
CA MET A 283 -9.55 -2.18 6.73
C MET A 283 -10.40 -0.97 7.17
N ARG A 284 -10.50 -0.72 8.49
CA ARG A 284 -11.10 0.50 9.04
C ARG A 284 -10.31 1.74 8.62
N GLN A 285 -8.98 1.68 8.66
CA GLN A 285 -8.13 2.75 8.15
C GLN A 285 -8.34 2.95 6.64
N TYR A 286 -8.41 1.88 5.87
CA TYR A 286 -8.78 1.95 4.45
C TYR A 286 -10.12 2.60 4.21
N LEU A 287 -11.15 2.32 5.02
CA LEU A 287 -12.44 2.97 4.87
C LEU A 287 -12.37 4.49 5.15
N GLY A 288 -11.57 4.91 6.12
CA GLY A 288 -11.29 6.33 6.37
C GLY A 288 -10.63 6.98 5.15
N ILE A 289 -9.50 6.43 4.72
CA ILE A 289 -8.72 6.89 3.56
C ILE A 289 -9.59 6.92 2.29
N TYR A 290 -10.42 5.89 2.10
CA TYR A 290 -11.31 5.75 0.95
C TYR A 290 -12.30 6.92 0.90
N ASN A 291 -12.96 7.24 2.01
CA ASN A 291 -13.94 8.32 2.05
C ASN A 291 -13.29 9.70 1.82
N GLU A 292 -12.07 9.92 2.34
CA GLU A 292 -11.31 11.14 2.10
C GLU A 292 -10.87 11.28 0.63
N ALA A 293 -10.43 10.18 0.02
CA ALA A 293 -9.95 10.12 -1.36
C ALA A 293 -11.08 10.24 -2.40
N LEU A 294 -12.31 9.85 -2.05
CA LEU A 294 -13.42 9.69 -3.02
C LEU A 294 -13.69 10.95 -3.86
N HIS A 295 -13.50 12.14 -3.29
CA HIS A 295 -13.70 13.41 -3.98
C HIS A 295 -12.41 14.05 -4.50
N SER A 296 -11.26 13.71 -3.91
CA SER A 296 -10.00 14.43 -4.11
C SER A 296 -9.00 13.65 -4.96
N MET A 297 -8.93 12.33 -4.83
CA MET A 297 -7.89 11.48 -5.40
C MET A 297 -8.37 10.04 -5.65
N LYS A 298 -9.28 9.87 -6.62
CA LYS A 298 -9.96 8.59 -6.95
C LYS A 298 -9.02 7.41 -7.20
N ASP A 299 -7.80 7.66 -7.65
CA ASP A 299 -6.80 6.60 -7.85
C ASP A 299 -6.49 5.83 -6.56
N ILE A 300 -6.55 6.51 -5.40
CA ILE A 300 -6.35 5.90 -4.09
C ILE A 300 -7.53 4.97 -3.73
N ASN A 301 -8.76 5.33 -4.11
CA ASN A 301 -9.91 4.43 -3.98
C ASN A 301 -9.71 3.13 -4.75
N TYR A 302 -9.12 3.20 -5.95
CA TYR A 302 -8.82 2.03 -6.75
C TYR A 302 -7.76 1.17 -6.09
N LEU A 303 -6.71 1.79 -5.56
CA LEU A 303 -5.64 1.11 -4.84
C LEU A 303 -6.18 0.41 -3.58
N VAL A 304 -7.01 1.08 -2.78
CA VAL A 304 -7.66 0.47 -1.61
C VAL A 304 -8.45 -0.78 -2.01
N ALA A 305 -9.24 -0.73 -3.09
CA ALA A 305 -10.00 -1.89 -3.56
C ALA A 305 -9.09 -3.04 -4.05
N ILE A 306 -7.98 -2.71 -4.72
CA ILE A 306 -6.96 -3.68 -5.15
C ILE A 306 -6.30 -4.35 -3.93
N ASP A 307 -5.95 -3.56 -2.92
CA ASP A 307 -5.27 -4.02 -1.72
C ASP A 307 -6.18 -4.86 -0.84
N THR A 308 -7.47 -4.51 -0.73
CA THR A 308 -8.47 -5.35 -0.08
C THR A 308 -8.67 -6.67 -0.83
N ARG A 309 -8.63 -6.68 -2.17
CA ARG A 309 -8.65 -7.93 -2.95
C ARG A 309 -7.43 -8.79 -2.61
N TYR A 310 -6.21 -8.23 -2.59
CA TYR A 310 -5.01 -8.98 -2.23
C TYR A 310 -5.06 -9.57 -0.82
N LEU A 311 -5.64 -8.84 0.14
CA LEU A 311 -5.88 -9.38 1.48
C LEU A 311 -6.91 -10.51 1.47
N GLY A 312 -7.97 -10.41 0.65
CA GLY A 312 -8.93 -11.49 0.44
C GLY A 312 -8.32 -12.73 -0.22
N GLU A 313 -7.46 -12.56 -1.22
CA GLU A 313 -6.69 -13.65 -1.84
C GLU A 313 -5.74 -14.31 -0.84
N ALA A 314 -5.09 -13.53 0.03
CA ALA A 314 -4.29 -14.05 1.13
C ALA A 314 -5.13 -14.83 2.15
N ALA A 315 -6.36 -14.39 2.42
CA ALA A 315 -7.31 -15.11 3.28
C ALA A 315 -7.74 -16.46 2.67
N ILE A 316 -8.00 -16.51 1.36
CA ILE A 316 -8.28 -17.75 0.63
C ILE A 316 -7.08 -18.71 0.74
N ALA A 317 -5.87 -18.23 0.45
CA ALA A 317 -4.66 -19.05 0.55
C ALA A 317 -4.40 -19.56 1.98
N ALA A 318 -4.83 -18.78 2.98
CA ALA A 318 -4.74 -19.12 4.39
C ALA A 318 -6.02 -19.76 4.94
N ASN A 319 -6.96 -20.25 4.12
CA ASN A 319 -8.27 -20.82 4.53
C ASN A 319 -8.89 -20.10 5.75
N ASP A 320 -8.91 -18.77 5.73
CA ASP A 320 -9.45 -17.91 6.79
C ASP A 320 -10.77 -17.30 6.32
N ASP A 321 -11.86 -18.04 6.54
CA ASP A 321 -13.21 -17.70 6.07
C ASP A 321 -13.75 -16.42 6.75
N ASP A 322 -13.38 -16.19 8.02
CA ASP A 322 -13.76 -15.00 8.77
C ASP A 322 -13.10 -13.75 8.17
N LEU A 323 -11.80 -13.82 7.86
CA LEU A 323 -11.09 -12.73 7.20
C LEU A 323 -11.61 -12.47 5.78
N LEU A 324 -11.93 -13.52 5.04
CA LEU A 324 -12.49 -13.37 3.70
C LEU A 324 -13.87 -12.69 3.73
N THR A 325 -14.71 -13.10 4.67
CA THR A 325 -16.01 -12.45 4.93
C THR A 325 -15.83 -10.99 5.29
N LEU A 326 -14.83 -10.67 6.11
CA LEU A 326 -14.49 -9.30 6.47
C LEU A 326 -14.06 -8.47 5.25
N CYS A 327 -13.24 -9.03 4.34
CA CYS A 327 -12.86 -8.37 3.09
C CYS A 327 -14.10 -8.03 2.25
N LEU A 328 -15.06 -8.96 2.14
CA LEU A 328 -16.31 -8.76 1.41
C LEU A 328 -17.15 -7.64 2.02
N TRP A 329 -17.24 -7.57 3.35
CA TRP A 329 -17.98 -6.50 4.03
C TRP A 329 -17.38 -5.11 3.79
N PHE A 330 -16.06 -4.99 3.78
CA PHE A 330 -15.41 -3.72 3.45
C PHE A 330 -15.55 -3.35 1.97
N MET A 331 -15.45 -4.32 1.06
CA MET A 331 -15.76 -4.10 -0.37
C MET A 331 -17.20 -3.59 -0.55
N ASN A 332 -18.16 -4.16 0.18
CA ASN A 332 -19.55 -3.70 0.22
C ASN A 332 -19.65 -2.25 0.75
N SER A 333 -18.91 -1.90 1.81
CA SER A 333 -18.86 -0.53 2.35
C SER A 333 -18.30 0.47 1.34
N TYR A 334 -17.21 0.14 0.63
CA TYR A 334 -16.63 1.00 -0.41
C TYR A 334 -17.61 1.23 -1.56
N LEU A 335 -18.27 0.17 -2.02
CA LEU A 335 -19.27 0.26 -3.08
C LEU A 335 -20.46 1.12 -2.63
N ARG A 336 -20.96 0.93 -1.41
CA ARG A 336 -22.06 1.75 -0.86
C ARG A 336 -21.69 3.23 -0.78
N ALA A 337 -20.50 3.56 -0.28
CA ALA A 337 -20.02 4.95 -0.21
C ALA A 337 -19.94 5.58 -1.61
N THR A 338 -19.44 4.82 -2.59
CA THR A 338 -19.27 5.26 -3.97
C THR A 338 -20.60 5.49 -4.68
N LEU A 339 -21.56 4.58 -4.50
CA LEU A 339 -22.92 4.74 -5.04
C LEU A 339 -23.62 5.96 -4.43
N ASN A 340 -23.48 6.18 -3.12
CA ASN A 340 -24.00 7.38 -2.46
C ASN A 340 -23.40 8.67 -3.03
N ALA A 341 -22.11 8.66 -3.36
CA ALA A 341 -21.44 9.76 -4.05
C ALA A 341 -21.79 9.86 -5.55
N LYS A 342 -22.56 8.89 -6.10
CA LYS A 342 -22.91 8.77 -7.51
C LYS A 342 -21.70 8.75 -8.45
N ASP A 343 -20.55 8.23 -7.98
CA ASP A 343 -19.33 8.17 -8.78
C ASP A 343 -19.25 6.88 -9.59
N VAL A 344 -19.78 6.94 -10.81
CA VAL A 344 -19.88 5.80 -11.73
C VAL A 344 -18.52 5.19 -12.07
N ARG A 345 -17.49 6.02 -12.30
CA ARG A 345 -16.15 5.53 -12.68
C ARG A 345 -15.51 4.75 -11.53
N THR A 346 -15.68 5.25 -10.31
CA THR A 346 -15.14 4.59 -9.13
C THR A 346 -15.90 3.31 -8.82
N ALA A 347 -17.23 3.28 -8.99
CA ALA A 347 -18.03 2.06 -8.83
C ALA A 347 -17.59 1.00 -9.85
N TYR A 348 -17.37 1.40 -11.10
CA TYR A 348 -16.84 0.54 -12.15
C TYR A 348 -15.48 -0.08 -11.77
N ASN A 349 -14.56 0.67 -11.17
CA ASN A 349 -13.26 0.10 -10.79
C ASN A 349 -13.34 -0.82 -9.56
N ILE A 350 -14.15 -0.48 -8.54
CA ILE A 350 -14.35 -1.37 -7.37
C ILE A 350 -15.00 -2.69 -7.79
N LEU A 351 -16.04 -2.64 -8.62
CA LEU A 351 -16.74 -3.84 -9.09
C LEU A 351 -15.79 -4.79 -9.82
N ASN A 352 -14.74 -4.27 -10.47
CA ASN A 352 -13.75 -5.12 -11.12
C ASN A 352 -12.95 -5.91 -10.08
N GLN A 353 -12.49 -5.24 -9.03
CA GLN A 353 -11.74 -5.87 -7.96
C GLN A 353 -12.61 -6.85 -7.17
N TYR A 354 -13.89 -6.52 -6.99
CA TYR A 354 -14.88 -7.42 -6.40
C TYR A 354 -15.03 -8.68 -7.26
N ARG A 355 -15.26 -8.54 -8.57
CA ARG A 355 -15.35 -9.67 -9.50
C ARG A 355 -14.09 -10.54 -9.44
N LEU A 356 -12.91 -9.94 -9.49
CA LEU A 356 -11.63 -10.68 -9.45
C LEU A 356 -11.44 -11.45 -8.14
N LEU A 357 -11.89 -10.89 -7.01
CA LEU A 357 -11.90 -11.62 -5.73
C LEU A 357 -12.83 -12.85 -5.80
N ILE A 358 -14.02 -12.72 -6.40
CA ILE A 358 -14.95 -13.84 -6.56
C ILE A 358 -14.38 -14.89 -7.53
N GLU A 359 -13.71 -14.48 -8.60
CA GLU A 359 -12.99 -15.43 -9.46
C GLU A 359 -11.94 -16.22 -8.69
N ALA A 360 -11.19 -15.57 -7.80
CA ALA A 360 -10.23 -16.26 -6.93
C ALA A 360 -10.92 -17.28 -6.01
N MET A 361 -12.09 -16.94 -5.44
CA MET A 361 -12.90 -17.87 -4.65
C MET A 361 -13.34 -19.09 -5.46
N LEU A 362 -13.88 -18.87 -6.67
CA LEU A 362 -14.31 -19.96 -7.55
C LEU A 362 -13.15 -20.88 -7.92
N ARG A 363 -11.98 -20.31 -8.27
CA ARG A 363 -10.77 -21.08 -8.59
C ARG A 363 -10.22 -21.87 -7.41
N ALA A 364 -10.42 -21.39 -6.19
CA ALA A 364 -10.03 -22.08 -4.96
C ALA A 364 -11.05 -23.15 -4.51
N GLY A 365 -12.21 -23.25 -5.15
CA GLY A 365 -13.29 -24.18 -4.76
C GLY A 365 -14.23 -23.64 -3.69
N ASN A 366 -14.15 -22.36 -3.33
CA ASN A 366 -15.00 -21.71 -2.32
C ASN A 366 -16.36 -21.27 -2.93
N GLY A 367 -17.07 -22.20 -3.57
CA GLY A 367 -18.32 -21.93 -4.30
C GLY A 367 -19.41 -21.28 -3.45
N ALA A 368 -19.61 -21.75 -2.22
CA ALA A 368 -20.61 -21.19 -1.30
C ALA A 368 -20.36 -19.70 -0.96
N GLN A 369 -19.10 -19.31 -0.73
CA GLN A 369 -18.75 -17.91 -0.46
C GLN A 369 -18.89 -17.05 -1.71
N ALA A 370 -18.55 -17.60 -2.89
CA ALA A 370 -18.78 -16.93 -4.17
C ALA A 370 -20.27 -16.65 -4.42
N VAL A 371 -21.15 -17.59 -4.06
CA VAL A 371 -22.62 -17.39 -4.10
C VAL A 371 -23.03 -16.19 -3.24
N THR A 372 -22.57 -16.13 -1.99
CA THR A 372 -22.88 -15.00 -1.09
C THR A 372 -22.37 -13.67 -1.67
N ALA A 373 -21.14 -13.65 -2.19
CA ALA A 373 -20.54 -12.46 -2.78
C ALA A 373 -21.30 -11.97 -4.04
N ILE A 374 -21.72 -12.89 -4.91
CA ILE A 374 -22.58 -12.56 -6.07
C ILE A 374 -23.95 -12.04 -5.61
N GLY A 375 -24.50 -12.59 -4.52
CA GLY A 375 -25.70 -12.05 -3.88
C GLY A 375 -25.56 -10.58 -3.48
N HIS A 376 -24.41 -10.17 -2.92
CA HIS A 376 -24.12 -8.76 -2.64
C HIS A 376 -24.01 -7.93 -3.93
N MET A 377 -23.31 -8.42 -4.96
CA MET A 377 -23.21 -7.72 -6.25
C MET A 377 -24.59 -7.49 -6.86
N LYS A 378 -25.48 -8.50 -6.84
CA LYS A 378 -26.87 -8.39 -7.25
C LYS A 378 -27.61 -7.30 -6.48
N TYR A 379 -27.52 -7.33 -5.14
CA TYR A 379 -28.13 -6.29 -4.30
C TYR A 379 -27.68 -4.88 -4.70
N TYR A 380 -26.38 -4.67 -4.89
CA TYR A 380 -25.87 -3.36 -5.31
C TYR A 380 -26.21 -3.00 -6.76
N GLY A 381 -26.40 -3.98 -7.65
CA GLY A 381 -26.97 -3.78 -8.98
C GLY A 381 -28.38 -3.20 -8.92
N HIS A 382 -29.23 -3.72 -8.02
CA HIS A 382 -30.59 -3.23 -7.79
C HIS A 382 -30.59 -1.84 -7.15
N VAL A 383 -29.71 -1.61 -6.14
CA VAL A 383 -29.55 -0.28 -5.53
C VAL A 383 -29.12 0.75 -6.58
N SER A 384 -28.17 0.40 -7.45
CA SER A 384 -27.71 1.28 -8.53
C SER A 384 -28.82 1.62 -9.53
N PHE A 385 -29.67 0.64 -9.86
CA PHE A 385 -30.84 0.84 -10.72
C PHE A 385 -31.83 1.84 -10.11
N ASN A 386 -32.18 1.65 -8.83
CA ASN A 386 -33.06 2.57 -8.09
C ASN A 386 -32.47 3.99 -7.97
N MET A 387 -31.14 4.11 -8.03
CA MET A 387 -30.44 5.40 -8.04
C MET A 387 -30.28 6.01 -9.45
N SER A 388 -30.87 5.40 -10.48
CA SER A 388 -30.73 5.78 -11.90
C SER A 388 -29.28 5.73 -12.42
N LEU A 389 -28.45 4.85 -11.86
CA LEU A 389 -27.07 4.60 -12.28
C LEU A 389 -27.00 3.37 -13.19
N SER A 390 -27.72 3.40 -14.31
CA SER A 390 -27.93 2.23 -15.19
C SER A 390 -26.63 1.56 -15.65
N PHE A 391 -25.60 2.34 -15.97
CA PHE A 391 -24.28 1.80 -16.36
C PHE A 391 -23.64 0.92 -15.27
N VAL A 392 -23.86 1.22 -14.00
CA VAL A 392 -23.34 0.41 -12.88
C VAL A 392 -24.11 -0.91 -12.79
N THR A 393 -25.42 -0.89 -12.97
CA THR A 393 -26.25 -2.11 -13.04
C THR A 393 -25.84 -2.99 -14.23
N GLU A 394 -25.58 -2.39 -15.40
CA GLU A 394 -25.07 -3.13 -16.56
C GLU A 394 -23.68 -3.71 -16.28
N THR A 395 -22.79 -2.96 -15.64
CA THR A 395 -21.47 -3.45 -15.23
C THR A 395 -21.58 -4.68 -14.32
N VAL A 396 -22.48 -4.65 -13.33
CA VAL A 396 -22.78 -5.81 -12.47
C VAL A 396 -23.26 -7.00 -13.31
N ALA A 397 -24.16 -6.78 -14.27
CA ALA A 397 -24.68 -7.85 -15.12
C ALA A 397 -23.58 -8.53 -15.95
N TYR A 398 -22.69 -7.75 -16.58
CA TYR A 398 -21.56 -8.31 -17.32
C TYR A 398 -20.55 -9.01 -16.40
N ASP A 399 -20.31 -8.46 -15.21
CA ASP A 399 -19.40 -9.06 -14.24
C ASP A 399 -19.94 -10.39 -13.71
N VAL A 400 -21.23 -10.48 -13.36
CA VAL A 400 -21.90 -11.72 -12.95
C VAL A 400 -21.99 -12.72 -14.11
N CYS A 401 -22.28 -12.27 -15.33
CA CYS A 401 -22.24 -13.11 -16.53
C CYS A 401 -20.88 -13.83 -16.66
N ALA A 402 -19.77 -13.10 -16.54
CA ALA A 402 -18.43 -13.67 -16.62
C ALA A 402 -18.13 -14.64 -15.45
N LEU A 403 -18.69 -14.40 -14.27
CA LEU A 403 -18.54 -15.29 -13.12
C LEU A 403 -19.34 -16.60 -13.28
N VAL A 404 -20.54 -16.53 -13.87
CA VAL A 404 -21.34 -17.73 -14.18
C VAL A 404 -20.65 -18.56 -15.27
N GLU A 405 -20.14 -17.91 -16.31
CA GLU A 405 -19.33 -18.55 -17.35
C GLU A 405 -18.10 -19.26 -16.75
N LEU A 406 -17.36 -18.59 -15.86
CA LEU A 406 -16.21 -19.20 -15.17
C LEU A 406 -16.62 -20.37 -14.27
N ALA A 407 -17.73 -20.25 -13.54
CA ALA A 407 -18.23 -21.32 -12.67
C ALA A 407 -18.59 -22.57 -13.48
N HIS A 408 -19.14 -22.39 -14.69
CA HIS A 408 -19.39 -23.48 -15.64
C HIS A 408 -18.10 -24.14 -16.12
N GLU A 409 -17.11 -23.34 -16.56
CA GLU A 409 -15.80 -23.85 -17.01
C GLU A 409 -15.08 -24.67 -15.93
N LEU A 410 -15.18 -24.21 -14.68
CA LEU A 410 -14.61 -24.87 -13.52
C LEU A 410 -15.48 -26.01 -12.97
N LYS A 411 -16.68 -26.23 -13.52
CA LYS A 411 -17.67 -27.24 -13.08
C LYS A 411 -18.00 -27.14 -11.59
N ILE A 412 -18.19 -25.91 -11.11
CA ILE A 412 -18.54 -25.64 -9.72
C ILE A 412 -19.95 -26.10 -9.42
N THR A 413 -20.16 -26.77 -8.29
CA THR A 413 -21.45 -27.34 -7.87
C THR A 413 -22.56 -26.28 -7.82
N GLU A 414 -22.23 -25.07 -7.42
CA GLU A 414 -23.15 -23.96 -7.23
C GLU A 414 -23.50 -23.20 -8.52
N GLU A 415 -22.96 -23.58 -9.68
CA GLU A 415 -23.19 -22.92 -10.98
C GLU A 415 -24.69 -22.64 -11.24
N GLU A 416 -25.52 -23.63 -10.98
CA GLU A 416 -26.97 -23.57 -11.15
C GLU A 416 -27.62 -22.48 -10.30
N THR A 417 -27.13 -22.29 -9.08
CA THR A 417 -27.55 -21.23 -8.17
C THR A 417 -27.08 -19.86 -8.67
N LEU A 418 -25.86 -19.79 -9.22
CA LEU A 418 -25.32 -18.55 -9.81
C LEU A 418 -26.11 -18.12 -11.04
N LEU A 419 -26.45 -19.06 -11.94
CA LEU A 419 -27.28 -18.80 -13.10
C LEU A 419 -28.66 -18.25 -12.69
N ARG A 420 -29.30 -18.84 -11.67
CA ARG A 420 -30.57 -18.33 -11.16
C ARG A 420 -30.47 -16.91 -10.62
N MET A 421 -29.42 -16.60 -9.84
CA MET A 421 -29.20 -15.25 -9.31
C MET A 421 -28.95 -14.22 -10.42
N PHE A 422 -28.27 -14.62 -11.50
CA PHE A 422 -28.05 -13.79 -12.67
C PHE A 422 -29.34 -13.49 -13.42
N LEU A 423 -30.20 -14.49 -13.61
CA LEU A 423 -31.51 -14.32 -14.24
C LEU A 423 -32.40 -13.39 -13.42
N ASP A 424 -32.36 -13.45 -12.09
CA ASP A 424 -33.17 -12.57 -11.25
C ASP A 424 -32.68 -11.10 -11.18
N LEU A 425 -31.59 -10.73 -11.86
CA LEU A 425 -30.99 -9.38 -11.78
C LEU A 425 -31.85 -8.29 -12.47
N ASP A 426 -32.68 -8.68 -13.42
CA ASP A 426 -33.59 -7.78 -14.16
C ASP A 426 -34.95 -7.57 -13.48
N ARG A 427 -35.31 -8.43 -12.51
CA ARG A 427 -36.63 -8.46 -11.86
C ARG A 427 -36.93 -7.29 -10.93
N SER A 428 -35.97 -6.39 -10.67
CA SER A 428 -36.24 -5.17 -9.88
C SER A 428 -37.08 -4.12 -10.62
N ALA A 429 -37.37 -4.31 -11.90
CA ALA A 429 -38.05 -3.33 -12.75
C ALA A 429 -39.53 -3.65 -13.05
N GLU A 430 -40.26 -4.22 -12.09
CA GLU A 430 -41.73 -4.38 -12.22
C GLU A 430 -42.46 -3.03 -12.41
N GLU A 431 -41.80 -1.89 -12.11
CA GLU A 431 -42.28 -0.55 -12.43
C GLU A 431 -42.04 -0.17 -13.90
N ARG A 432 -43.13 -0.23 -14.69
CA ARG A 432 -43.19 0.23 -16.10
C ARG A 432 -42.70 1.68 -16.22
N GLY A 433 -41.51 1.87 -16.79
CA GLY A 433 -40.94 3.21 -17.06
C GLY A 433 -39.42 3.24 -17.26
N GLN A 434 -38.68 2.23 -16.78
CA GLN A 434 -37.22 2.16 -16.88
C GLN A 434 -36.70 0.98 -17.73
N GLU A 435 -37.51 0.47 -18.67
CA GLU A 435 -37.16 -0.66 -19.54
C GLU A 435 -35.87 -0.42 -20.35
N GLN A 436 -35.57 0.84 -20.69
CA GLN A 436 -34.37 1.20 -21.45
C GLN A 436 -33.07 0.98 -20.64
N ALA A 437 -33.13 1.10 -19.30
CA ALA A 437 -31.98 0.98 -18.40
C ALA A 437 -31.52 -0.48 -18.15
N LEU A 438 -32.34 -1.48 -18.48
CA LEU A 438 -32.00 -2.90 -18.36
C LEU A 438 -31.56 -3.54 -19.68
N LYS A 439 -31.41 -2.75 -20.75
CA LYS A 439 -31.00 -3.28 -22.05
C LYS A 439 -29.62 -3.96 -21.97
N GLY A 440 -28.65 -3.39 -21.24
CA GLY A 440 -27.36 -4.04 -21.04
C GLY A 440 -27.43 -5.34 -20.23
N VAL A 441 -28.38 -5.48 -19.29
CA VAL A 441 -28.60 -6.75 -18.57
C VAL A 441 -29.06 -7.84 -19.53
N ARG A 442 -30.02 -7.54 -20.41
CA ARG A 442 -30.46 -8.47 -21.46
C ARG A 442 -29.35 -8.80 -22.46
N LYS A 443 -28.48 -7.85 -22.81
CA LYS A 443 -27.28 -8.13 -23.63
C LYS A 443 -26.34 -9.13 -22.96
N ALA A 444 -26.08 -8.97 -21.66
CA ALA A 444 -25.27 -9.92 -20.89
C ALA A 444 -25.90 -11.32 -20.86
N GLN A 445 -27.23 -11.42 -20.73
CA GLN A 445 -27.95 -12.70 -20.80
C GLN A 445 -27.82 -13.38 -22.17
N VAL A 446 -27.98 -12.63 -23.28
CA VAL A 446 -27.76 -13.15 -24.64
C VAL A 446 -26.32 -13.65 -24.80
N LYS A 447 -25.36 -12.91 -24.27
CA LYS A 447 -23.95 -13.33 -24.27
C LYS A 447 -23.77 -14.67 -23.54
N LEU A 448 -24.28 -14.83 -22.32
CA LEU A 448 -24.19 -16.10 -21.61
C LEU A 448 -24.90 -17.25 -22.36
N ALA A 449 -26.06 -17.00 -22.96
CA ALA A 449 -26.80 -18.01 -23.70
C ALA A 449 -26.05 -18.49 -24.95
N THR A 450 -25.45 -17.56 -25.70
CA THR A 450 -24.63 -17.88 -26.88
C THR A 450 -23.35 -18.62 -26.51
N TYR A 451 -22.77 -18.33 -25.34
CA TYR A 451 -21.68 -19.13 -24.78
C TYR A 451 -22.14 -20.58 -24.55
N TYR A 452 -23.26 -20.80 -23.86
CA TYR A 452 -23.78 -22.14 -23.60
C TYR A 452 -24.07 -22.94 -24.88
N LEU A 453 -24.60 -22.29 -25.92
CA LEU A 453 -24.78 -22.93 -27.24
C LEU A 453 -23.44 -23.33 -27.89
N THR A 454 -22.38 -22.55 -27.67
CA THR A 454 -21.05 -22.85 -28.22
C THR A 454 -20.45 -24.09 -27.56
N VAL A 455 -20.69 -24.29 -26.26
CA VAL A 455 -20.18 -25.44 -25.49
C VAL A 455 -21.14 -26.64 -25.45
N GLY A 456 -22.30 -26.56 -26.11
CA GLY A 456 -23.27 -27.66 -26.23
C GLY A 456 -24.30 -27.76 -25.10
N GLU A 457 -24.35 -26.79 -24.19
CA GLU A 457 -25.26 -26.73 -23.03
C GLU A 457 -26.61 -26.08 -23.40
N ALA A 458 -27.30 -26.66 -24.38
CA ALA A 458 -28.53 -26.08 -24.94
C ALA A 458 -29.66 -25.89 -23.91
N ASP A 459 -29.70 -26.72 -22.86
CA ASP A 459 -30.72 -26.63 -21.81
C ASP A 459 -30.57 -25.35 -20.97
N LYS A 460 -29.33 -24.94 -20.67
CA LYS A 460 -29.06 -23.68 -19.95
C LYS A 460 -29.37 -22.46 -20.82
N ALA A 461 -29.04 -22.53 -22.11
CA ALA A 461 -29.43 -21.49 -23.07
C ALA A 461 -30.97 -21.36 -23.19
N ARG A 462 -31.70 -22.49 -23.18
CA ARG A 462 -33.17 -22.50 -23.20
C ARG A 462 -33.80 -21.83 -21.99
N ARG A 463 -33.20 -21.96 -20.80
CA ARG A 463 -33.69 -21.28 -19.59
C ARG A 463 -33.53 -19.76 -19.65
N ILE A 464 -32.41 -19.28 -20.20
CA ILE A 464 -32.24 -17.83 -20.44
C ILE A 464 -33.29 -17.33 -21.44
N ARG A 465 -33.58 -18.12 -22.48
CA ARG A 465 -34.64 -17.80 -23.46
C ARG A 465 -36.02 -17.71 -22.80
N GLU A 466 -36.38 -18.67 -21.95
CA GLU A 466 -37.65 -18.68 -21.22
C GLU A 466 -37.82 -17.42 -20.36
N ASP A 467 -36.75 -16.97 -19.70
CA ASP A 467 -36.77 -15.72 -18.93
C ASP A 467 -36.99 -14.47 -19.82
N MET A 468 -36.56 -14.51 -21.08
CA MET A 468 -36.74 -13.43 -22.07
C MET A 468 -38.07 -13.53 -22.85
N GLU A 469 -38.93 -14.51 -22.58
CA GLU A 469 -40.15 -14.75 -23.38
C GLU A 469 -41.17 -13.61 -23.27
N VAL A 470 -41.17 -12.83 -22.19
CA VAL A 470 -42.15 -11.75 -22.01
C VAL A 470 -41.71 -10.45 -22.73
N GLU A 471 -40.47 -10.38 -23.22
CA GLU A 471 -39.90 -9.16 -23.78
C GLU A 471 -40.50 -8.78 -25.16
N PRO A 472 -40.64 -7.47 -25.46
CA PRO A 472 -41.11 -6.98 -26.76
C PRO A 472 -40.14 -7.31 -27.92
N ARG A 473 -40.70 -7.68 -29.09
CA ARG A 473 -39.92 -8.02 -30.30
C ARG A 473 -38.98 -6.92 -30.76
N GLU A 474 -39.42 -5.66 -30.67
CA GLU A 474 -38.60 -4.50 -31.06
C GLU A 474 -37.34 -4.39 -30.19
N ARG A 475 -37.47 -4.64 -28.88
CA ARG A 475 -36.36 -4.62 -27.94
C ARG A 475 -35.36 -5.75 -28.21
N LEU A 476 -35.86 -6.97 -28.45
CA LEU A 476 -35.02 -8.12 -28.80
C LEU A 476 -34.24 -7.90 -30.11
N ARG A 477 -34.90 -7.34 -31.15
CA ARG A 477 -34.22 -6.96 -32.40
C ARG A 477 -33.16 -5.89 -32.17
N ALA A 478 -33.47 -4.87 -31.39
CA ALA A 478 -32.50 -3.81 -31.08
C ALA A 478 -31.29 -4.33 -30.27
N ILE A 479 -31.48 -5.32 -29.40
CA ILE A 479 -30.38 -5.99 -28.68
C ILE A 479 -29.50 -6.77 -29.66
N ARG A 480 -30.11 -7.58 -30.53
CA ARG A 480 -29.40 -8.34 -31.56
C ARG A 480 -28.56 -7.42 -32.44
N ASP A 481 -29.18 -6.39 -33.01
CA ASP A 481 -28.54 -5.50 -33.99
C ASP A 481 -27.38 -4.70 -33.36
N GLU A 482 -27.48 -4.34 -32.07
CA GLU A 482 -26.38 -3.70 -31.35
C GLU A 482 -25.21 -4.66 -31.09
N LEU A 483 -25.49 -5.88 -30.63
CA LEU A 483 -24.46 -6.90 -30.41
C LEU A 483 -23.79 -7.33 -31.73
N GLU A 484 -24.53 -7.34 -32.85
CA GLU A 484 -23.96 -7.63 -34.17
C GLU A 484 -22.97 -6.57 -34.65
N ARG A 485 -23.12 -5.31 -34.25
CA ARG A 485 -22.23 -4.21 -34.68
C ARG A 485 -20.89 -4.16 -33.95
N VAL A 486 -20.75 -4.87 -32.83
CA VAL A 486 -19.53 -4.86 -32.03
C VAL A 486 -18.52 -5.84 -32.62
N ASP A 487 -17.52 -5.32 -33.32
CA ASP A 487 -16.49 -6.12 -34.00
C ASP A 487 -15.11 -6.03 -33.33
N SER A 488 -14.87 -5.00 -32.53
CA SER A 488 -13.60 -4.81 -31.82
C SER A 488 -13.70 -5.25 -30.36
N LYS A 489 -12.70 -6.02 -29.93
CA LYS A 489 -12.46 -6.35 -28.52
C LYS A 489 -12.08 -5.10 -27.73
N ASP A 490 -11.29 -4.24 -28.35
CA ASP A 490 -10.72 -3.06 -27.72
C ASP A 490 -11.62 -1.85 -27.96
N PHE A 491 -11.72 -1.00 -26.93
CA PHE A 491 -12.35 0.31 -27.06
C PHE A 491 -11.31 1.30 -27.61
N TRP A 492 -11.73 2.33 -28.34
CA TRP A 492 -10.80 3.34 -28.87
C TRP A 492 -10.20 4.23 -27.78
N GLU A 493 -10.80 4.25 -26.59
CA GLU A 493 -10.28 4.90 -25.38
C GLU A 493 -9.57 3.88 -24.48
N ILE A 494 -8.49 4.33 -23.84
CA ILE A 494 -7.78 3.52 -22.84
C ILE A 494 -8.66 3.41 -21.60
N ILE A 495 -9.20 2.21 -21.37
CA ILE A 495 -9.99 1.87 -20.19
C ILE A 495 -9.26 0.83 -19.32
N ASP A 496 -9.36 0.97 -18.00
CA ASP A 496 -8.61 0.13 -17.04
C ASP A 496 -8.93 -1.37 -17.15
N ARG A 497 -10.12 -1.74 -17.64
CA ARG A 497 -10.52 -3.15 -17.82
C ARG A 497 -10.16 -3.73 -19.20
N GLY A 498 -9.66 -2.92 -20.13
CA GLY A 498 -9.05 -3.35 -21.40
C GLY A 498 -9.92 -4.18 -22.35
N ARG A 499 -11.25 -4.20 -22.19
CA ARG A 499 -12.17 -4.92 -23.08
C ARG A 499 -13.55 -4.29 -23.13
N ASN A 500 -14.15 -4.27 -24.32
CA ASN A 500 -15.54 -3.92 -24.50
C ASN A 500 -16.43 -5.03 -23.92
N PHE A 501 -17.33 -4.70 -22.99
CA PHE A 501 -18.24 -5.67 -22.38
C PHE A 501 -19.13 -6.39 -23.40
N GLU A 502 -19.52 -5.68 -24.46
CA GLU A 502 -20.43 -6.17 -25.50
C GLU A 502 -19.72 -7.09 -26.52
N TYR A 503 -18.38 -7.10 -26.54
CA TYR A 503 -17.63 -7.94 -27.48
C TYR A 503 -17.84 -9.43 -27.19
N MET A 504 -18.08 -10.19 -28.25
CA MET A 504 -18.19 -11.65 -28.26
C MET A 504 -17.19 -12.22 -29.28
N PRO A 505 -16.47 -13.31 -28.96
CA PRO A 505 -15.66 -14.04 -29.94
C PRO A 505 -16.49 -14.47 -31.17
N PRO A 506 -15.89 -14.60 -32.36
CA PRO A 506 -16.61 -14.93 -33.59
C PRO A 506 -17.46 -16.21 -33.51
N GLU A 507 -16.97 -17.25 -32.82
CA GLU A 507 -17.70 -18.52 -32.64
C GLU A 507 -18.99 -18.33 -31.83
N GLN A 508 -18.91 -17.58 -30.73
CA GLN A 508 -20.05 -17.21 -29.90
C GLN A 508 -21.03 -16.30 -30.67
N LYS A 509 -20.49 -15.32 -31.40
CA LYS A 509 -21.29 -14.39 -32.23
C LYS A 509 -22.07 -15.13 -33.32
N ALA A 510 -21.51 -16.20 -33.89
CA ALA A 510 -22.21 -17.04 -34.87
C ALA A 510 -23.45 -17.76 -34.28
N ARG A 511 -23.37 -18.17 -33.01
CA ARG A 511 -24.48 -18.81 -32.27
C ARG A 511 -25.60 -17.83 -31.88
N MET A 512 -25.39 -16.53 -32.02
CA MET A 512 -26.42 -15.52 -31.74
C MET A 512 -27.64 -15.67 -32.66
N ARG A 513 -27.43 -15.98 -33.95
CA ARG A 513 -28.53 -16.22 -34.89
C ARG A 513 -29.38 -17.42 -34.46
N GLU A 514 -28.74 -18.47 -33.98
CA GLU A 514 -29.39 -19.67 -33.45
C GLU A 514 -30.22 -19.34 -32.19
N PHE A 515 -29.64 -18.59 -31.25
CA PHE A 515 -30.36 -18.16 -30.05
C PHE A 515 -31.60 -17.31 -30.35
N PHE A 516 -31.50 -16.32 -31.25
CA PHE A 516 -32.65 -15.51 -31.64
C PHE A 516 -33.68 -16.28 -32.49
N ALA A 517 -33.25 -17.28 -33.27
CA ALA A 517 -34.19 -18.18 -33.94
C ALA A 517 -35.04 -18.99 -32.93
N PHE A 518 -34.45 -19.43 -31.81
CA PHE A 518 -35.22 -20.08 -30.72
C PHE A 518 -36.26 -19.15 -30.07
N LEU A 519 -35.99 -17.84 -30.01
CA LEU A 519 -36.94 -16.84 -29.50
C LEU A 519 -38.13 -16.62 -30.46
N ASP A 520 -37.91 -16.76 -31.77
CA ASP A 520 -38.93 -16.55 -32.79
C ASP A 520 -39.78 -17.80 -33.11
N ALA A 521 -39.21 -19.02 -33.02
CA ALA A 521 -39.82 -20.25 -33.53
C ALA A 521 -41.03 -20.80 -32.73
N GLU A 522 -41.09 -20.60 -31.40
CA GLU A 522 -42.14 -21.20 -30.54
C GLU A 522 -43.30 -20.27 -30.13
N ARG A 523 -43.24 -18.98 -30.50
CA ARG A 523 -44.33 -18.01 -30.26
C ARG A 523 -45.40 -17.99 -31.36
N THR A 524 -45.32 -18.92 -32.31
CA THR A 524 -46.35 -19.14 -33.32
C THR A 524 -47.44 -20.02 -32.67
N PRO A 525 -48.73 -19.60 -32.59
CA PRO A 525 -49.74 -20.42 -31.94
C PRO A 525 -49.78 -21.79 -32.64
N ARG A 526 -49.72 -22.88 -31.87
CA ARG A 526 -50.10 -24.20 -32.43
C ARG A 526 -51.47 -24.03 -33.07
N PRO A 527 -51.66 -24.36 -34.36
CA PRO A 527 -52.97 -24.30 -34.97
C PRO A 527 -53.91 -25.16 -34.13
N ALA A 528 -55.05 -24.58 -33.73
CA ALA A 528 -56.09 -25.30 -33.04
C ALA A 528 -56.39 -26.57 -33.84
N MET A 529 -56.16 -27.73 -33.24
CA MET A 529 -56.69 -28.97 -33.77
C MET A 529 -58.20 -28.82 -33.79
N THR A 530 -58.75 -28.58 -34.97
CA THR A 530 -60.16 -28.82 -35.27
C THR A 530 -60.42 -30.29 -34.97
N ALA A 531 -61.19 -30.54 -33.91
CA ALA A 531 -61.79 -31.83 -33.67
C ALA A 531 -62.87 -32.03 -34.75
N GLU A 532 -62.65 -33.00 -35.63
CA GLU A 532 -63.71 -33.74 -36.33
C GLU A 532 -64.04 -35.01 -35.56
#